data_AF-A0A7W1CX63-F1
#
_entry.id   AF-A0A7W1CX63-F1
#
_cell.length_a   1.000
_cell.length_b   1.000
_cell.length_c   1.000
_cell.angle_alpha   90.00
_cell.angle_beta   90.00
_cell.angle_gamma   90.00
#
_symmetry.space_group_name_H-M   'P 1'
#
loop_
_entity.id
_entity.type
_entity.pdbx_description
1 polymer ?
#
loop_
_entity_poly.entity_id
_entity_poly.type
_entity_poly.pdbx_seq_one_letter_code
_entity_poly.pdbx_strand_id
1 'polypeptide(L)'
;MSEHETETKVEVKVGGWLPDGTFLGHLVRFTGEELGGYTDYRKARSSDDRGTTYTLYRTPGAEPGDPAPGYRVHVEKWTRWQGEESEAYLWPLWCLDEDGSFYAATLYTEAEARSAFPELFAALGTPNVRDLD
;
A
#
# COMPACT_ATOMS: atom_id res chain seq x y z
N MET A 1 -27.92 -12.68 16.84
CA MET A 1 -28.13 -11.68 15.78
C MET A 1 -26.79 -11.52 15.10
N SER A 2 -26.60 -12.10 13.92
CA SER A 2 -25.32 -12.00 13.21
C SER A 2 -25.27 -10.65 12.52
N GLU A 3 -24.43 -9.75 13.03
CA GLU A 3 -24.03 -8.55 12.32
C GLU A 3 -23.30 -9.00 11.07
N HIS A 4 -23.90 -8.76 9.91
CA HIS A 4 -23.14 -8.75 8.65
C HIS A 4 -22.22 -7.55 8.74
N GLU A 5 -21.00 -7.74 9.27
CA GLU A 5 -19.91 -6.81 9.06
C GLU A 5 -19.77 -6.63 7.56
N THR A 6 -20.18 -5.46 7.07
CA THR A 6 -19.99 -5.04 5.68
C THR A 6 -18.49 -5.11 5.41
N GLU A 7 -18.05 -6.16 4.70
CA GLU A 7 -16.69 -6.27 4.22
C GLU A 7 -16.32 -4.98 3.49
N THR A 8 -15.39 -4.22 4.07
CA THR A 8 -14.95 -2.97 3.46
C THR A 8 -14.06 -3.31 2.27
N LYS A 9 -14.56 -3.02 1.07
CA LYS A 9 -13.79 -3.17 -0.16
C LYS A 9 -12.93 -1.93 -0.35
N VAL A 10 -11.63 -2.14 -0.38
CA VAL A 10 -10.61 -1.14 -0.68
C VAL A 10 -10.27 -1.22 -2.16
N GLU A 11 -10.04 -0.06 -2.78
CA GLU A 11 -9.54 0.07 -4.14
C GLU A 11 -8.29 0.95 -4.14
N VAL A 12 -7.19 0.48 -4.72
CA VAL A 12 -5.94 1.22 -4.84
C VAL A 12 -5.39 1.18 -6.26
N LYS A 13 -4.62 2.20 -6.63
CA LYS A 13 -3.93 2.29 -7.92
C LYS A 13 -2.55 1.64 -7.83
N VAL A 14 -2.25 0.73 -8.75
CA VAL A 14 -0.93 0.10 -8.93
C VAL A 14 -0.46 0.32 -10.36
N GLY A 15 0.71 0.94 -10.53
CA GLY A 15 1.28 1.30 -11.83
C GLY A 15 1.95 2.66 -11.81
N GLY A 16 2.23 3.20 -12.99
CA GLY A 16 2.88 4.49 -13.17
C GLY A 16 1.91 5.60 -13.57
N TRP A 17 2.37 6.84 -13.52
CA TRP A 17 1.72 7.97 -14.17
C TRP A 17 2.67 8.57 -15.18
N LEU A 18 2.14 9.00 -16.33
CA LEU A 18 2.91 9.80 -17.27
C LEU A 18 3.03 11.25 -16.79
N PRO A 19 3.98 12.00 -17.36
CA PRO A 19 4.09 13.46 -17.19
C PRO A 19 2.79 14.27 -17.34
N ASP A 20 1.87 13.84 -18.19
CA ASP A 20 0.60 14.52 -18.40
C ASP A 20 -0.48 14.13 -17.37
N GLY A 21 -0.13 13.29 -16.39
CA GLY A 21 -1.02 12.76 -15.36
C GLY A 21 -1.81 11.51 -15.80
N THR A 22 -1.58 11.00 -17.01
CA THR A 22 -2.23 9.76 -17.48
C THR A 22 -1.74 8.57 -16.65
N PHE A 23 -2.66 7.87 -16.00
CA PHE A 23 -2.35 6.67 -15.23
C PHE A 23 -2.12 5.47 -16.16
N LEU A 24 -0.94 4.86 -16.07
CA LEU A 24 -0.52 3.64 -16.76
C LEU A 24 -0.41 2.51 -15.72
N GLY A 25 -1.56 1.95 -15.35
CA GLY A 25 -1.62 0.90 -14.35
C GLY A 25 -2.98 0.22 -14.29
N HIS A 26 -3.23 -0.44 -13.18
CA HIS A 26 -4.48 -1.14 -12.89
C HIS A 26 -5.00 -0.79 -11.50
N LEU A 27 -6.32 -0.93 -11.36
CA LEU A 27 -6.99 -0.81 -10.06
C LEU A 27 -6.99 -2.18 -9.40
N VAL A 28 -6.42 -2.24 -8.21
CA VAL A 28 -6.43 -3.43 -7.36
C VAL A 28 -7.53 -3.26 -6.32
N ARG A 29 -8.43 -4.24 -6.25
CA ARG A 29 -9.53 -4.29 -5.29
C ARG A 29 -9.35 -5.46 -4.34
N PHE A 30 -9.48 -5.22 -3.04
CA PHE A 30 -9.41 -6.27 -2.02
C PHE A 30 -10.27 -5.91 -0.79
N THR A 31 -10.62 -6.90 0.02
CA THR A 31 -11.29 -6.66 1.31
C THR A 31 -10.24 -6.31 2.36
N GLY A 32 -10.44 -5.20 3.07
CA GLY A 32 -9.54 -4.78 4.13
C GLY A 32 -9.92 -3.45 4.78
N GLU A 33 -9.16 -3.08 5.80
CA GLU A 33 -9.31 -1.86 6.58
C GLU A 33 -8.00 -1.08 6.54
N GLU A 34 -8.07 0.19 6.19
CA GLU A 34 -6.93 1.10 6.28
C GLU A 34 -6.62 1.39 7.75
N LEU A 35 -5.41 1.05 8.19
CA LEU A 35 -4.95 1.32 9.57
C LEU A 35 -4.25 2.68 9.69
N GLY A 36 -3.75 3.22 8.59
CA GLY A 36 -3.09 4.52 8.52
C GLY A 36 -1.97 4.57 7.50
N GLY A 37 -1.32 5.73 7.41
CA GLY A 37 -0.22 5.94 6.47
C GLY A 37 0.91 6.79 7.04
N TYR A 38 2.09 6.65 6.46
CA TYR A 38 3.32 7.34 6.79
C TYR A 38 4.00 7.81 5.51
N THR A 39 4.50 9.05 5.48
CA THR A 39 5.27 9.56 4.34
C THR A 39 6.73 9.73 4.74
N ASP A 40 7.63 9.05 4.04
CA ASP A 40 9.07 9.20 4.20
C ASP A 40 9.63 10.15 3.15
N TYR A 41 10.14 11.30 3.59
CA TYR A 41 10.84 12.27 2.75
C TYR A 41 12.36 12.03 2.68
N ARG A 42 12.90 11.12 3.51
CA ARG A 42 14.34 10.87 3.65
C ARG A 42 14.84 9.78 2.70
N LYS A 43 13.99 8.82 2.34
CA LYS A 43 14.32 7.68 1.46
C LYS A 43 14.22 7.98 -0.03
N ALA A 44 14.21 9.26 -0.43
CA ALA A 44 14.31 9.66 -1.83
C ALA A 44 15.53 9.00 -2.49
N ARG A 45 15.30 7.89 -3.21
CA ARG A 45 16.38 7.00 -3.71
C ARG A 45 17.14 7.63 -4.88
N SER A 46 16.59 8.66 -5.51
CA SER A 46 17.20 9.47 -6.55
C SER A 46 17.12 10.96 -6.18
N SER A 47 17.86 11.81 -6.90
CA SER A 47 17.74 13.27 -6.80
C SER A 47 16.32 13.80 -7.06
N ASP A 48 15.45 12.95 -7.62
CA ASP A 48 14.17 13.32 -8.22
C ASP A 48 12.98 12.80 -7.41
N ASP A 49 13.19 11.96 -6.39
CA ASP A 49 12.14 11.54 -5.47
C ASP A 49 11.91 12.63 -4.40
N ARG A 50 10.65 13.01 -4.22
CA ARG A 50 10.18 14.00 -3.22
C ARG A 50 9.73 13.32 -1.94
N GLY A 51 9.35 12.05 -2.00
CA GLY A 51 8.93 11.28 -0.85
C GLY A 51 8.17 10.03 -1.27
N THR A 52 8.10 9.08 -0.35
CA THR A 52 7.32 7.86 -0.51
C THR A 52 6.22 7.82 0.56
N THR A 53 4.96 7.73 0.14
CA THR A 53 3.83 7.47 1.03
C THR A 53 3.60 5.97 1.14
N TYR A 54 3.41 5.50 2.35
CA TYR A 54 3.09 4.11 2.69
C TYR A 54 1.73 4.09 3.38
N THR A 55 0.82 3.23 2.96
CA THR A 55 -0.50 3.05 3.58
C THR A 55 -0.67 1.59 3.98
N LEU A 56 -0.92 1.32 5.27
CA LEU A 56 -1.12 -0.02 5.81
C LEU A 56 -2.58 -0.41 5.75
N TYR A 57 -2.84 -1.60 5.23
CA TYR A 57 -4.16 -2.22 5.25
C TYR A 57 -4.10 -3.55 6.00
N ARG A 58 -5.10 -3.77 6.86
CA ARG A 58 -5.39 -5.07 7.46
C ARG A 58 -6.43 -5.79 6.62
N THR A 59 -6.19 -7.05 6.31
CA THR A 59 -7.01 -7.89 5.43
C THR A 59 -7.41 -9.17 6.16
N PRO A 60 -8.59 -9.74 5.89
CA PRO A 60 -9.02 -10.98 6.53
C PRO A 60 -8.25 -12.19 5.98
N GLY A 61 -7.66 -12.98 6.88
CA GLY A 61 -6.96 -14.24 6.58
C GLY A 61 -5.65 -14.04 5.81
N ALA A 62 -4.50 -14.22 6.48
CA ALA A 62 -3.19 -14.14 5.81
C ALA A 62 -2.98 -15.25 4.77
N GLU A 63 -3.55 -16.43 5.03
CA GLU A 63 -3.54 -17.61 4.17
C GLU A 63 -4.91 -18.31 4.17
N PRO A 64 -5.23 -19.13 3.14
CA PRO A 64 -6.43 -19.96 3.14
C PRO A 64 -6.49 -20.89 4.37
N GLY A 65 -7.44 -20.63 5.28
CA GLY A 65 -7.62 -21.41 6.50
C GLY A 65 -6.90 -20.86 7.74
N ASP A 66 -6.14 -19.78 7.61
CA ASP A 66 -5.58 -19.05 8.75
C ASP A 66 -6.60 -18.02 9.29
N PRO A 67 -7.03 -18.12 10.57
CA PRO A 67 -7.89 -17.10 11.17
C PRO A 67 -7.17 -15.77 11.43
N ALA A 68 -5.84 -15.71 11.38
CA ALA A 68 -5.08 -14.49 11.60
C ALA A 68 -5.26 -13.50 10.44
N PRO A 69 -5.35 -12.19 10.71
CA PRO A 69 -5.39 -11.18 9.66
C PRO A 69 -4.05 -11.12 8.91
N GLY A 70 -4.14 -10.89 7.60
CA GLY A 70 -2.98 -10.54 6.77
C GLY A 70 -2.86 -9.03 6.59
N TYR A 71 -1.72 -8.58 6.08
CA TYR A 71 -1.41 -7.16 5.91
C TYR A 71 -0.92 -6.87 4.50
N ARG A 72 -1.34 -5.71 3.98
CA ARG A 72 -0.84 -5.12 2.74
C ARG A 72 -0.33 -3.71 2.98
N VAL A 73 0.68 -3.31 2.24
CA VAL A 73 1.20 -1.95 2.24
C VAL A 73 1.13 -1.38 0.83
N HIS A 74 0.31 -0.37 0.61
CA HIS A 74 0.34 0.42 -0.61
C HIS A 74 1.44 1.45 -0.51
N VAL A 75 2.24 1.57 -1.56
CA VAL A 75 3.40 2.45 -1.61
C VAL A 75 3.26 3.34 -2.81
N GLU A 76 3.30 4.65 -2.61
CA GLU A 76 3.25 5.67 -3.65
C GLU A 76 4.53 6.50 -3.60
N LYS A 77 5.30 6.50 -4.69
CA LYS A 77 6.50 7.33 -4.83
C LYS A 77 6.18 8.57 -5.62
N TRP A 78 6.55 9.72 -5.06
CA TRP A 78 6.30 11.03 -5.63
C TRP A 78 7.59 11.61 -6.17
N THR A 79 7.58 12.14 -7.38
CA THR A 79 8.72 12.88 -7.93
C THR A 79 8.64 14.36 -7.55
N ARG A 80 9.79 15.07 -7.65
CA ARG A 80 9.92 16.49 -7.30
C ARG A 80 9.26 17.43 -8.31
N TRP A 81 9.08 16.98 -9.55
CA TRP A 81 8.65 17.81 -10.67
C TRP A 81 7.21 17.54 -11.05
N GLN A 82 6.44 18.61 -11.31
CA GLN A 82 5.11 18.47 -11.90
C GLN A 82 5.25 17.85 -13.28
N GLY A 83 4.57 16.72 -13.47
CA GLY A 83 4.61 15.98 -14.71
C GLY A 83 5.87 15.13 -14.88
N GLU A 84 6.28 14.44 -13.83
CA GLU A 84 7.18 13.30 -13.95
C GLU A 84 6.51 12.01 -13.50
N GLU A 85 7.13 10.88 -13.80
CA GLU A 85 6.58 9.57 -13.51
C GLU A 85 6.51 9.32 -12.00
N SER A 86 5.29 9.28 -11.44
CA SER A 86 5.06 8.67 -10.13
C SER A 86 4.79 7.18 -10.30
N GLU A 87 5.09 6.38 -9.30
CA GLU A 87 4.77 4.95 -9.29
C GLU A 87 4.08 4.55 -8.01
N ALA A 88 3.15 3.60 -8.12
CA ALA A 88 2.47 3.01 -6.99
C ALA A 88 2.44 1.49 -7.10
N TYR A 89 2.64 0.81 -5.98
CA TYR A 89 2.60 -0.65 -5.91
C TYR A 89 2.15 -1.15 -4.54
N LEU A 90 1.78 -2.43 -4.46
CA LEU A 90 1.42 -3.10 -3.21
C LEU A 90 2.53 -4.02 -2.76
N TRP A 91 2.85 -4.01 -1.47
CA TRP A 91 3.60 -5.08 -0.80
C TRP A 91 2.66 -5.94 0.05
N PRO A 92 2.91 -7.27 0.11
CA PRO A 92 3.81 -8.01 -0.77
C PRO A 92 3.36 -7.91 -2.24
N LEU A 93 4.35 -7.88 -3.16
CA LEU A 93 4.12 -7.66 -4.59
C LEU A 93 3.19 -8.73 -5.15
N TRP A 94 2.28 -8.35 -6.03
CA TRP A 94 1.44 -9.32 -6.72
C TRP A 94 2.29 -10.13 -7.69
N CYS A 95 2.08 -11.44 -7.70
CA CYS A 95 2.72 -12.32 -8.65
C CYS A 95 1.82 -12.45 -9.89
N LEU A 96 2.45 -12.50 -11.06
CA LEU A 96 1.79 -12.91 -12.27
C LEU A 96 1.77 -14.44 -12.29
N ASP A 97 0.60 -15.04 -12.44
CA ASP A 97 0.50 -16.46 -12.77
C ASP A 97 0.88 -16.69 -14.24
N GLU A 98 1.13 -17.94 -14.62
CA GLU A 98 1.51 -18.33 -15.98
C GLU A 98 0.43 -17.96 -17.03
N ASP A 99 -0.83 -17.86 -16.60
CA ASP A 99 -1.96 -17.45 -17.44
C ASP A 99 -2.15 -15.93 -17.55
N GLY A 100 -1.27 -15.15 -16.92
CA GLY A 100 -1.34 -13.68 -16.89
C GLY A 100 -2.34 -13.12 -15.89
N SER A 101 -2.98 -13.96 -15.06
CA SER A 101 -3.77 -13.49 -13.92
C SER A 101 -2.86 -12.99 -12.81
N PHE A 102 -3.23 -11.88 -12.19
CA PHE A 102 -2.53 -11.38 -11.01
C PHE A 102 -3.10 -12.08 -9.77
N TYR A 103 -2.26 -12.78 -9.03
CA TYR A 103 -2.62 -13.27 -7.70
C TYR A 103 -1.83 -12.52 -6.63
N ALA A 104 -2.47 -12.40 -5.48
CA ALA A 104 -1.80 -11.94 -4.29
C ALA A 104 -0.66 -12.90 -3.96
N ALA A 105 0.61 -12.46 -4.01
CA ALA A 105 1.59 -13.12 -3.16
C ALA A 105 1.05 -13.07 -1.72
N THR A 106 1.24 -14.16 -0.98
CA THR A 106 0.76 -14.34 0.40
C THR A 106 0.84 -13.04 1.19
N LEU A 107 -0.24 -12.68 1.87
CA LEU A 107 -0.31 -11.45 2.67
C LEU A 107 0.78 -11.49 3.74
N TYR A 108 1.31 -10.32 4.14
CA TYR A 108 2.22 -10.31 5.28
C TYR A 108 1.45 -10.73 6.54
N THR A 109 2.08 -11.52 7.39
CA THR A 109 1.76 -11.55 8.81
C THR A 109 2.07 -10.20 9.45
N GLU A 110 1.51 -9.91 10.63
CA GLU A 110 1.84 -8.66 11.35
C GLU A 110 3.34 -8.54 11.62
N ALA A 111 4.00 -9.65 11.98
CA ALA A 111 5.42 -9.68 12.27
C ALA A 111 6.28 -9.31 11.04
N GLU A 112 5.94 -9.85 9.87
CA GLU A 112 6.63 -9.51 8.62
C GLU A 112 6.39 -8.05 8.23
N ALA A 113 5.15 -7.58 8.33
CA ALA A 113 4.80 -6.20 8.04
C ALA A 113 5.55 -5.22 8.96
N ARG A 114 5.62 -5.52 10.28
CA ARG A 114 6.40 -4.73 11.25
C ARG A 114 7.89 -4.76 10.98
N SER A 115 8.43 -5.91 10.56
CA SER A 115 9.84 -6.02 10.23
C SER A 115 10.21 -5.27 8.95
N ALA A 116 9.33 -5.26 7.96
CA ALA A 116 9.56 -4.62 6.66
C ALA A 116 9.30 -3.10 6.70
N PHE A 117 8.31 -2.65 7.48
CA PHE A 117 7.88 -1.25 7.55
C PHE A 117 7.74 -0.78 9.01
N PRO A 118 8.82 -0.82 9.82
CA PRO A 118 8.73 -0.50 11.24
C PRO A 118 8.24 0.93 11.51
N GLU A 119 8.58 1.89 10.64
CA GLU A 119 8.16 3.29 10.78
C GLU A 119 6.65 3.46 10.59
N LEU A 120 6.03 2.66 9.72
CA LEU A 120 4.59 2.69 9.47
C LEU A 120 3.82 2.25 10.72
N PHE A 121 4.29 1.19 11.38
CA PHE A 121 3.68 0.69 12.62
C PHE A 121 3.93 1.60 13.82
N ALA A 122 5.09 2.27 13.87
CA ALA A 122 5.35 3.29 14.88
C ALA A 122 4.47 4.53 14.69
N ALA A 123 4.07 4.84 13.45
CA ALA A 123 3.21 5.97 13.11
C ALA A 123 1.71 5.69 13.33
N LEU A 124 1.29 4.44 13.52
CA LEU A 124 -0.12 4.09 13.76
C LEU A 124 -0.63 4.77 15.04
N GLY A 125 -1.77 5.47 14.92
CA GLY A 125 -2.39 6.16 16.05
C GLY A 125 -1.77 7.53 16.39
N THR A 126 -0.67 7.91 15.74
CA THR A 126 -0.21 9.30 15.72
C THR A 126 -1.07 10.08 14.72
N PRO A 127 -1.65 11.22 15.08
CA PRO A 127 -2.30 12.08 14.09
C PRO A 127 -1.26 12.41 13.00
N ASN A 128 -1.66 12.29 11.73
CA ASN A 128 -0.88 12.74 10.58
C ASN A 128 -0.76 14.28 10.63
N VAL A 129 0.01 14.80 11.58
CA VAL A 129 0.27 16.22 11.73
C VAL A 129 1.29 16.59 10.67
N ARG A 130 0.79 17.28 9.64
CA ARG A 130 1.61 17.98 8.66
C ARG A 130 1.90 19.36 9.24
N ASP A 131 3.05 19.52 9.89
CA ASP A 131 3.60 20.87 10.06
C ASP A 131 4.12 21.30 8.69
N LEU A 132 3.29 22.08 8.00
CA LEU A 132 3.67 22.84 6.82
C LEU A 132 4.17 24.19 7.33
N ASP A 133 5.49 24.33 7.46
CA ASP A 133 6.12 25.66 7.45
C ASP A 133 6.03 26.27 6.04
#